data_AF-A0A5P9CYB4-F1
#
_entry.id   AF-A0A5P9CYB4-F1
#
_cell.length_a   1.000
_cell.length_b   1.000
_cell.length_c   1.000
_cell.angle_alpha   90.00
_cell.angle_beta   90.00
_cell.angle_gamma   90.00
#
_symmetry.space_group_name_H-M   'P 1'
#
loop_
_entity.id
_entity.type
_entity.pdbx_description
1 polymer ?
#
loop_
_entity_poly.entity_id
_entity_poly.type
_entity_poly.pdbx_seq_one_letter_code
_entity_poly.pdbx_strand_id
1 'polypeptide(L)'
;MLLLDDISSEIRRKLMSEDLLRYDILIQDALRSAVKKILAEVGRTGLPGEHHFYIAFDTNAPGVRISQRLKERYPQEMTIVLQHQFWDLAIGEHAFEVGLSFGGVPEKLLVPFSAIKGFFDPSVQFALEFDPGKTAEELPEELLEAVEELAKVEQEHEDGEEKIDPSSIESATQDGVSDDKPVAIPTGDGGGEVVSLDAFRKKT
;
A
#
# COMPACT_ATOMS: atom_id res chain seq x y z
N MET A 1 43.45 -8.91 15.55
CA MET A 1 42.13 -8.25 15.44
C MET A 1 41.13 -9.13 14.69
N LEU A 2 41.46 -9.68 13.52
CA LEU A 2 40.54 -10.51 12.71
C LEU A 2 40.04 -11.84 13.33
N LEU A 3 40.73 -12.39 14.34
CA LEU A 3 40.40 -13.71 14.92
C LEU A 3 39.24 -13.70 15.93
N LEU A 4 38.85 -12.53 16.45
CA LEU A 4 37.78 -12.42 17.45
C LEU A 4 36.39 -12.29 16.80
N ASP A 5 36.32 -11.54 15.70
CA ASP A 5 35.07 -11.33 14.95
C ASP A 5 34.60 -12.64 14.30
N ASP A 6 35.54 -13.43 13.77
CA ASP A 6 35.26 -14.72 13.13
C ASP A 6 34.69 -15.74 14.13
N ILE A 7 35.30 -15.83 15.33
CA ILE A 7 34.82 -16.64 16.46
C ILE A 7 33.46 -16.13 16.96
N SER A 8 33.25 -14.81 17.02
CA SER A 8 31.96 -14.22 17.39
C SER A 8 30.87 -14.59 16.37
N SER A 9 31.19 -14.58 15.07
CA SER A 9 30.28 -14.97 13.99
C SER A 9 29.90 -16.46 14.05
N GLU A 10 30.88 -17.33 14.33
CA GLU A 10 30.69 -18.78 14.42
C GLU A 10 29.88 -19.14 15.68
N ILE A 11 30.13 -18.45 16.80
CA ILE A 11 29.33 -18.57 18.03
C ILE A 11 27.91 -18.02 17.81
N ARG A 12 27.72 -16.88 17.14
CA ARG A 12 26.38 -16.37 16.76
C ARG A 12 25.64 -17.40 15.89
N ARG A 13 26.25 -17.90 14.81
CA ARG A 13 25.66 -18.95 13.95
C ARG A 13 25.27 -20.20 14.75
N LYS A 14 26.13 -20.64 15.67
CA LYS A 14 25.85 -21.80 16.51
C LYS A 14 24.71 -21.56 17.50
N LEU A 15 24.67 -20.40 18.15
CA LEU A 15 23.59 -20.03 19.09
C LEU A 15 22.24 -19.91 18.37
N MET A 16 22.22 -19.34 17.15
CA MET A 16 21.01 -19.28 16.31
C MET A 16 20.53 -20.68 15.88
N SER A 17 21.45 -21.62 15.62
CA SER A 17 21.10 -23.01 15.27
C SER A 17 20.57 -23.85 16.44
N GLU A 18 20.74 -23.37 17.68
CA GLU A 18 20.26 -24.02 18.91
C GLU A 18 19.05 -23.29 19.55
N ASP A 19 18.43 -22.32 18.87
CA ASP A 19 17.19 -21.68 19.35
C ASP A 19 15.97 -22.61 19.17
N LEU A 20 15.83 -23.56 20.11
CA LEU A 20 14.79 -24.58 20.17
C LEU A 20 13.35 -24.03 20.18
N LEU A 21 13.16 -22.73 20.44
CA LEU A 21 11.85 -22.08 20.50
C LEU A 21 11.56 -21.16 19.30
N ARG A 22 12.52 -20.98 18.38
CA ARG A 22 12.37 -20.15 17.15
C ARG A 22 11.75 -18.79 17.45
N TYR A 23 12.36 -18.06 18.38
CA TYR A 23 11.90 -16.72 18.73
C TYR A 23 11.98 -15.75 17.55
N ASP A 24 12.90 -16.00 16.62
CA ASP A 24 13.00 -15.33 15.32
C ASP A 24 11.65 -15.35 14.57
N ILE A 25 11.04 -16.53 14.40
CA ILE A 25 9.74 -16.68 13.72
C ILE A 25 8.64 -15.97 14.51
N LEU A 26 8.59 -16.18 15.84
CA LEU A 26 7.52 -15.61 16.69
C LEU A 26 7.53 -14.07 16.70
N ILE A 27 8.70 -13.45 16.72
CA ILE A 27 8.85 -11.99 16.63
C ILE A 27 8.44 -11.51 15.23
N GLN A 28 8.89 -12.19 14.18
CA GLN A 28 8.52 -11.85 12.80
C GLN A 28 7.01 -11.91 12.56
N ASP A 29 6.31 -12.93 13.06
CA ASP A 29 4.84 -13.03 12.97
C ASP A 29 4.12 -11.95 13.79
N ALA A 30 4.68 -11.56 14.94
CA ALA A 30 4.15 -10.45 15.75
C ALA A 30 4.31 -9.09 15.02
N LEU A 31 5.43 -8.86 14.34
CA LEU A 31 5.67 -7.67 13.52
C LEU A 31 4.75 -7.64 12.28
N ARG A 32 4.54 -8.76 11.59
CA ARG A 32 3.56 -8.88 10.48
C ARG A 32 2.15 -8.54 10.97
N SER A 33 1.81 -8.98 12.19
CA SER A 33 0.56 -8.65 12.85
C SER A 33 0.43 -7.16 13.25
N ALA A 34 1.55 -6.44 13.43
CA ALA A 34 1.55 -5.00 13.61
C ALA A 34 1.27 -4.27 12.28
N VAL A 35 1.94 -4.65 11.18
CA VAL A 35 1.66 -4.11 9.83
C VAL A 35 0.19 -4.28 9.45
N LYS A 36 -0.40 -5.47 9.70
CA LYS A 36 -1.84 -5.70 9.50
C LYS A 36 -2.72 -4.70 10.26
N LYS A 37 -2.37 -4.35 11.50
CA LYS A 37 -3.14 -3.37 12.31
C LYS A 37 -3.00 -1.95 11.77
N ILE A 38 -1.80 -1.56 11.34
CA ILE A 38 -1.54 -0.24 10.73
C ILE A 38 -2.37 -0.08 9.46
N LEU A 39 -2.32 -1.07 8.55
CA LEU A 39 -3.12 -1.06 7.32
C LEU A 39 -4.63 -1.12 7.58
N ALA A 40 -5.07 -1.84 8.63
CA ALA A 40 -6.48 -1.89 9.05
C ALA A 40 -7.03 -0.55 9.55
N GLU A 41 -6.17 0.29 10.15
CA GLU A 41 -6.55 1.63 10.56
C GLU A 41 -6.62 2.56 9.35
N VAL A 42 -5.56 2.56 8.51
CA VAL A 42 -5.49 3.37 7.28
C VAL A 42 -6.63 3.06 6.30
N GLY A 43 -7.04 1.80 6.16
CA GLY A 43 -8.22 1.41 5.36
C GLY A 43 -9.56 1.95 5.89
N ARG A 44 -9.61 2.51 7.10
CA ARG A 44 -10.82 3.12 7.71
C ARG A 44 -10.74 4.64 7.77
N THR A 45 -9.57 5.18 8.10
CA THR A 45 -9.39 6.62 8.39
C THR A 45 -8.66 7.37 7.27
N GLY A 46 -8.07 6.66 6.31
CA GLY A 46 -7.07 7.20 5.40
C GLY A 46 -5.69 7.29 6.05
N LEU A 47 -4.69 7.72 5.26
CA LEU A 47 -3.36 8.05 5.77
C LEU A 47 -3.40 9.41 6.49
N PRO A 48 -2.90 9.52 7.73
CA PRO A 48 -2.82 10.80 8.43
C PRO A 48 -1.62 11.63 7.96
N GLY A 49 -1.82 12.92 7.68
CA GLY A 49 -0.73 13.84 7.32
C GLY A 49 0.12 13.33 6.15
N GLU A 50 1.45 13.39 6.31
CA GLU A 50 2.43 12.97 5.29
C GLU A 50 2.80 11.48 5.36
N HIS A 51 2.10 10.66 6.17
CA HIS A 51 2.41 9.23 6.27
C HIS A 51 2.13 8.51 4.95
N HIS A 52 3.09 7.73 4.48
CA HIS A 52 2.97 6.88 3.30
C HIS A 52 3.85 5.64 3.46
N PHE A 53 3.43 4.51 2.88
CA PHE A 53 4.06 3.22 3.15
C PHE A 53 4.65 2.57 1.92
N TYR A 54 5.93 2.23 1.98
CA TYR A 54 6.59 1.32 1.07
C TYR A 54 6.42 -0.11 1.59
N ILE A 55 5.86 -0.99 0.77
CA ILE A 55 5.62 -2.40 1.12
C ILE A 55 6.28 -3.28 0.06
N ALA A 56 7.41 -3.89 0.42
CA ALA A 56 8.10 -4.88 -0.39
C ALA A 56 7.52 -6.27 -0.14
N PHE A 57 7.27 -7.07 -1.18
CA PHE A 57 6.76 -8.44 -1.05
C PHE A 57 7.24 -9.37 -2.16
N ASP A 58 7.37 -10.66 -1.81
CA ASP A 58 7.73 -11.74 -2.73
C ASP A 58 6.57 -12.01 -3.71
N THR A 59 6.78 -11.83 -5.01
CA THR A 59 5.74 -11.99 -6.04
C THR A 59 5.44 -13.45 -6.39
N ASN A 60 6.22 -14.39 -5.86
CA ASN A 60 6.05 -15.84 -5.99
C ASN A 60 5.46 -16.50 -4.74
N ALA A 61 5.34 -15.77 -3.63
CA ALA A 61 4.78 -16.28 -2.38
C ALA A 61 3.36 -16.85 -2.56
N PRO A 62 3.02 -17.98 -1.92
CA PRO A 62 1.70 -18.60 -2.04
C PRO A 62 0.56 -17.65 -1.67
N GLY A 63 -0.40 -17.50 -2.59
CA GLY A 63 -1.58 -16.65 -2.41
C GLY A 63 -1.45 -15.23 -2.96
N VAL A 64 -0.25 -14.77 -3.36
CA VAL A 64 -0.10 -13.48 -4.06
C VAL A 64 -0.83 -13.52 -5.40
N ARG A 65 -1.59 -12.45 -5.70
CA ARG A 65 -2.27 -12.26 -6.98
C ARG A 65 -1.96 -10.87 -7.53
N ILE A 66 -1.25 -10.85 -8.65
CA ILE A 66 -0.91 -9.67 -9.46
C ILE A 66 -1.11 -10.02 -10.94
N SER A 67 -1.15 -9.04 -11.84
CA SER A 67 -1.23 -9.34 -13.29
C SER A 67 0.04 -9.99 -13.82
N GLN A 68 -0.06 -10.74 -14.92
CA GLN A 68 1.12 -11.34 -15.56
C GLN A 68 2.12 -10.28 -16.01
N ARG A 69 1.65 -9.13 -16.50
CA ARG A 69 2.48 -7.96 -16.84
C ARG A 69 3.35 -7.49 -15.66
N LEU A 70 2.76 -7.42 -14.46
CA LEU A 70 3.51 -7.07 -13.25
C LEU A 70 4.46 -8.21 -12.84
N LYS A 71 4.04 -9.47 -12.93
CA LYS A 71 4.87 -10.63 -12.56
C LYS A 71 6.06 -10.84 -13.50
N GLU A 72 5.93 -10.55 -14.79
CA GLU A 72 7.03 -10.57 -15.76
C GLU A 72 8.03 -9.44 -15.50
N ARG A 73 7.56 -8.25 -15.08
CA ARG A 73 8.40 -7.09 -14.76
C ARG A 73 9.08 -7.20 -13.38
N TYR A 74 8.41 -7.82 -12.42
CA TYR A 74 8.84 -7.99 -11.03
C TYR A 74 8.84 -9.49 -10.66
N PRO A 75 9.80 -10.29 -11.17
CA PRO A 75 9.73 -11.75 -11.16
C PRO A 75 10.09 -12.41 -9.83
N GLN A 76 10.54 -11.66 -8.83
CA GLN A 76 10.92 -12.16 -7.51
C GLN A 76 10.32 -11.32 -6.39
N GLU A 77 10.57 -10.01 -6.42
CA GLU A 77 10.11 -9.06 -5.41
C GLU A 77 9.52 -7.82 -6.09
N MET A 78 8.52 -7.21 -5.45
CA MET A 78 7.88 -5.98 -5.87
C MET A 78 7.65 -5.09 -4.65
N THR A 79 7.99 -3.81 -4.78
CA THR A 79 7.66 -2.78 -3.80
C THR A 79 6.49 -1.94 -4.34
N ILE A 80 5.49 -1.71 -3.50
CA ILE A 80 4.38 -0.79 -3.78
C ILE A 80 4.38 0.35 -2.76
N VAL A 81 3.85 1.51 -3.18
CA VAL A 81 3.70 2.68 -2.32
C VAL A 81 2.22 2.93 -2.07
N LEU A 82 1.85 3.08 -0.81
CA LEU A 82 0.53 3.54 -0.37
C LEU A 82 0.68 4.98 0.11
N GLN A 83 0.36 5.93 -0.78
CA GLN A 83 0.35 7.38 -0.56
C GLN A 83 -1.01 7.94 -1.04
N HIS A 84 -1.05 8.74 -2.11
CA HIS A 84 -2.27 9.40 -2.57
C HIS A 84 -3.11 8.59 -3.57
N GLN A 85 -2.49 7.74 -4.39
CA GLN A 85 -3.13 7.07 -5.53
C GLN A 85 -3.39 5.57 -5.31
N PHE A 86 -4.14 5.24 -4.26
CA PHE A 86 -4.67 3.90 -4.03
C PHE A 86 -6.17 3.92 -3.75
N TRP A 87 -6.85 2.79 -4.00
CA TRP A 87 -8.27 2.62 -3.72
C TRP A 87 -8.58 1.16 -3.32
N ASP A 88 -9.81 0.89 -2.90
CA ASP A 88 -10.30 -0.45 -2.49
C ASP A 88 -9.37 -1.20 -1.52
N LEU A 89 -8.71 -0.49 -0.60
CA LEU A 89 -7.83 -1.09 0.42
C LEU A 89 -8.67 -1.93 1.40
N ALA A 90 -8.72 -3.23 1.16
CA ALA A 90 -9.50 -4.18 1.94
C ALA A 90 -8.57 -5.08 2.75
N ILE A 91 -8.68 -5.00 4.09
CA ILE A 91 -7.81 -5.73 5.01
C ILE A 91 -8.52 -6.98 5.52
N GLY A 92 -8.10 -8.14 5.01
CA GLY A 92 -8.62 -9.45 5.41
C GLY A 92 -7.86 -10.07 6.59
N GLU A 93 -8.14 -11.34 6.86
CA GLU A 93 -7.48 -12.04 7.97
C GLU A 93 -6.01 -12.39 7.66
N HIS A 94 -5.73 -12.86 6.45
CA HIS A 94 -4.40 -13.36 6.04
C HIS A 94 -3.73 -12.53 4.94
N ALA A 95 -4.47 -11.62 4.30
CA ALA A 95 -4.00 -10.80 3.19
C ALA A 95 -4.68 -9.43 3.19
N PHE A 96 -4.09 -8.49 2.45
CA PHE A 96 -4.76 -7.27 2.02
C PHE A 96 -5.00 -7.30 0.50
N GLU A 97 -6.05 -6.62 0.05
CA GLU A 97 -6.28 -6.27 -1.35
C GLU A 97 -6.15 -4.76 -1.51
N VAL A 98 -5.62 -4.30 -2.64
CA VAL A 98 -5.51 -2.86 -2.97
C VAL A 98 -5.55 -2.63 -4.48
N GLY A 99 -6.18 -1.54 -4.90
CA GLY A 99 -6.11 -1.01 -6.26
C GLY A 99 -5.02 0.07 -6.37
N LEU A 100 -4.16 -0.04 -7.39
CA LEU A 100 -3.06 0.88 -7.69
C LEU A 100 -2.95 1.11 -9.21
N SER A 101 -2.30 2.18 -9.63
CA SER A 101 -2.05 2.48 -11.05
C SER A 101 -0.59 2.26 -11.43
N PHE A 102 -0.32 1.45 -12.47
CA PHE A 102 1.04 1.20 -12.96
C PHE A 102 1.17 1.65 -14.41
N GLY A 103 1.78 2.82 -14.60
CA GLY A 103 1.91 3.46 -15.90
C GLY A 103 0.56 3.86 -16.49
N GLY A 104 -0.33 4.42 -15.67
CA GLY A 104 -1.70 4.81 -16.07
C GLY A 104 -2.68 3.65 -16.22
N VAL A 105 -2.27 2.40 -15.95
CA VAL A 105 -3.13 1.22 -16.02
C VAL A 105 -3.51 0.76 -14.61
N PRO A 106 -4.82 0.80 -14.25
CA PRO A 106 -5.32 0.26 -12.99
C PRO A 106 -5.05 -1.24 -12.86
N GLU A 107 -4.53 -1.65 -11.71
CA GLU A 107 -4.23 -3.02 -11.33
C GLU A 107 -4.77 -3.29 -9.93
N LYS A 108 -5.32 -4.48 -9.69
CA LYS A 108 -5.74 -4.92 -8.36
C LYS A 108 -4.82 -6.02 -7.85
N LEU A 109 -4.21 -5.79 -6.70
CA LEU A 109 -3.28 -6.71 -6.06
C LEU A 109 -3.97 -7.40 -4.86
N LEU A 110 -3.60 -8.66 -4.60
CA LEU A 110 -3.86 -9.35 -3.33
C LEU A 110 -2.52 -9.84 -2.80
N VAL A 111 -2.16 -9.41 -1.60
CA VAL A 111 -0.85 -9.68 -0.97
C VAL A 111 -1.08 -10.27 0.43
N PRO A 112 -0.74 -11.56 0.66
CA PRO A 112 -0.71 -12.17 1.98
C PRO A 112 0.27 -11.47 2.92
N PHE A 113 -0.06 -11.35 4.21
CA PHE A 113 0.86 -10.76 5.20
C PHE A 113 2.15 -11.57 5.38
N SER A 114 2.14 -12.86 5.03
CA SER A 114 3.31 -13.73 4.98
C SER A 114 4.22 -13.49 3.77
N ALA A 115 3.74 -12.84 2.72
CA ALA A 115 4.52 -12.52 1.52
C ALA A 115 5.36 -11.24 1.67
N ILE A 116 5.03 -10.39 2.65
CA ILE A 116 5.74 -9.13 2.93
C ILE A 116 7.21 -9.44 3.28
N LYS A 117 8.11 -8.67 2.69
CA LYS A 117 9.57 -8.72 2.88
C LYS A 117 10.08 -7.47 3.60
N GLY A 118 9.47 -6.32 3.33
CA GLY A 118 9.77 -5.06 4.01
C GLY A 118 8.53 -4.18 4.17
N PHE A 119 8.54 -3.35 5.20
CA PHE A 119 7.59 -2.26 5.42
C PHE A 119 8.38 -1.01 5.85
N PHE A 120 8.15 0.14 5.21
CA PHE A 120 8.81 1.40 5.56
C PHE A 120 7.87 2.60 5.48
N ASP A 121 8.02 3.51 6.43
CA ASP A 121 7.34 4.81 6.53
C ASP A 121 8.41 5.90 6.68
N PRO A 122 8.75 6.64 5.60
CA PRO A 122 9.82 7.64 5.63
C PRO A 122 9.53 8.80 6.59
N SER A 123 8.26 9.15 6.78
CA SER A 123 7.82 10.34 7.52
C SER A 123 8.13 10.26 9.02
N VAL A 124 8.37 9.05 9.54
CA VAL A 124 8.87 8.81 10.90
C VAL A 124 10.11 7.90 10.93
N GLN A 125 10.76 7.66 9.78
CA GLN A 125 11.90 6.75 9.61
C GLN A 125 11.66 5.36 10.22
N PHE A 126 10.42 4.86 10.14
CA PHE A 126 10.03 3.59 10.73
C PHE A 126 10.11 2.47 9.69
N ALA A 127 10.74 1.35 10.05
CA ALA A 127 11.03 0.28 9.12
C ALA A 127 10.94 -1.10 9.78
N LEU A 128 10.59 -2.12 9.01
CA LEU A 128 10.59 -3.53 9.40
C LEU A 128 11.06 -4.39 8.21
N GLU A 129 12.04 -5.27 8.44
CA GLU A 129 12.44 -6.32 7.49
C GLU A 129 12.00 -7.70 8.01
N PHE A 130 11.49 -8.53 7.10
CA PHE A 130 10.88 -9.83 7.42
C PHE A 130 11.60 -11.02 6.76
N ASP A 131 12.92 -11.11 6.95
CA ASP A 131 13.74 -12.21 6.44
C ASP A 131 13.97 -13.30 7.52
N PRO A 132 13.60 -14.58 7.30
CA PRO A 132 13.83 -15.68 8.24
C PRO A 132 15.34 -16.03 8.36
N GLY A 133 16.06 -15.22 9.13
CA GLY A 133 17.50 -15.33 9.37
C GLY A 133 18.17 -14.03 9.79
N LYS A 134 17.51 -12.88 9.58
CA LYS A 134 17.96 -11.57 10.07
C LYS A 134 17.13 -11.12 11.27
N THR A 135 17.82 -10.77 12.36
CA THR A 135 17.20 -10.07 13.49
C THR A 135 17.01 -8.61 13.10
N ALA A 136 15.94 -7.97 13.57
CA ALA A 136 15.60 -6.56 13.28
C ALA A 136 16.53 -5.51 13.95
N GLU A 137 17.82 -5.82 14.13
CA GLU A 137 18.81 -4.92 14.74
C GLU A 137 19.42 -3.94 13.74
N GLU A 138 19.52 -4.30 12.46
CA GLU A 138 20.04 -3.43 11.39
C GLU A 138 19.16 -3.60 10.15
N LEU A 139 18.57 -2.50 9.68
CA LEU A 139 17.95 -2.44 8.36
C LEU A 139 19.09 -2.48 7.33
N PRO A 140 19.01 -3.30 6.27
CA PRO A 140 20.05 -3.30 5.25
C PRO A 140 20.16 -1.89 4.66
N GLU A 141 21.38 -1.34 4.61
CA GLU A 141 21.64 -0.02 4.02
C GLU A 141 21.09 0.02 2.58
N GLU A 142 21.21 -1.08 1.83
CA GLU A 142 20.63 -1.31 0.51
C GLU A 142 19.09 -1.06 0.44
N LEU A 143 18.36 -1.40 1.50
CA LEU A 143 16.89 -1.26 1.58
C LEU A 143 16.51 0.19 1.94
N LEU A 144 17.33 0.84 2.78
CA LEU A 144 17.19 2.28 3.06
C LEU A 144 17.53 3.12 1.82
N GLU A 145 18.64 2.83 1.15
CA GLU A 145 19.07 3.48 -0.09
C GLU A 145 18.04 3.31 -1.21
N ALA A 146 17.55 2.09 -1.46
CA ALA A 146 16.55 1.84 -2.49
C ALA A 146 15.24 2.58 -2.24
N VAL A 147 14.81 2.74 -0.98
CA VAL A 147 13.61 3.51 -0.66
C VAL A 147 13.87 5.02 -0.64
N GLU A 148 15.07 5.47 -0.28
CA GLU A 148 15.47 6.87 -0.40
C GLU A 148 15.58 7.32 -1.87
N GLU A 149 16.02 6.43 -2.78
CA GLU A 149 15.94 6.66 -4.23
C GLU A 149 14.50 6.74 -4.73
N LEU A 150 13.63 5.80 -4.33
CA LEU A 150 12.21 5.85 -4.71
C LEU A 150 11.51 7.13 -4.20
N ALA A 151 11.78 7.54 -2.97
CA ALA A 151 11.20 8.75 -2.38
C ALA A 151 11.68 10.04 -3.07
N LYS A 152 12.94 10.09 -3.54
CA LYS A 152 13.44 11.20 -4.36
C LYS A 152 12.73 11.27 -5.71
N VAL A 153 12.50 10.13 -6.35
CA VAL A 153 11.77 10.05 -7.63
C VAL A 153 10.31 10.49 -7.46
N GLU A 154 9.65 10.14 -6.35
CA GLU A 154 8.28 10.61 -6.07
C GLU A 154 8.23 12.14 -5.88
N GLN A 155 9.18 12.74 -5.15
CA GLN A 155 9.27 14.20 -4.98
C GLN A 155 9.55 14.96 -6.30
N GLU A 156 10.36 14.39 -7.21
CA GLU A 156 10.60 14.99 -8.54
C GLU A 156 9.38 14.94 -9.46
N HIS A 157 8.42 14.05 -9.19
CA HIS A 157 7.18 13.92 -9.98
C HIS A 157 6.04 14.85 -9.52
N GLU A 158 6.02 15.31 -8.27
CA GLU A 158 4.98 16.21 -7.74
C GLU A 158 5.15 17.68 -8.17
N ASP A 159 6.37 18.15 -8.44
CA ASP A 159 6.64 19.50 -8.97
C ASP A 159 6.28 19.66 -10.48
N GLY A 160 5.75 18.60 -11.11
CA GLY A 160 5.54 18.47 -12.55
C GLY A 160 4.09 18.60 -13.06
N GLU A 161 3.11 18.97 -12.22
CA GLU A 161 1.71 19.12 -12.65
C GLU A 161 1.48 20.37 -13.53
N GLU A 162 1.79 20.24 -14.82
CA GLU A 162 1.31 21.17 -15.84
C GLU A 162 -0.23 21.09 -15.91
N LYS A 163 -0.90 22.20 -15.57
CA LYS A 163 -2.36 22.29 -15.49
C LYS A 163 -3.03 21.99 -16.84
N ILE A 164 -3.56 20.79 -16.99
CA ILE A 164 -4.45 20.44 -18.10
C ILE A 164 -5.82 21.08 -17.86
N ASP A 165 -6.08 22.19 -18.55
CA ASP A 165 -7.35 22.93 -18.50
C ASP A 165 -8.49 22.09 -19.14
N PRO A 166 -9.57 21.75 -18.41
CA PRO A 166 -10.67 20.94 -18.94
C PRO A 166 -11.52 21.62 -20.03
N SER A 167 -11.32 22.91 -20.33
CA SER A 167 -12.24 23.70 -21.16
C SER A 167 -12.14 23.48 -22.69
N SER A 168 -11.35 22.51 -23.16
CA SER A 168 -11.04 22.33 -24.60
C SER A 168 -11.73 21.14 -25.30
N ILE A 169 -12.84 20.60 -24.75
CA ILE A 169 -13.60 19.49 -25.39
C ILE A 169 -15.09 19.83 -25.54
N GLU A 170 -15.41 20.85 -26.34
CA GLU A 170 -16.72 20.97 -27.00
C GLU A 170 -16.58 21.55 -28.42
N SER A 171 -16.72 20.70 -29.44
CA SER A 171 -17.53 20.98 -30.66
C SER A 171 -17.28 19.98 -31.80
N ALA A 172 -18.32 19.78 -32.63
CA ALA A 172 -18.42 18.92 -33.81
C ALA A 172 -18.56 17.40 -33.51
N THR A 173 -19.61 16.69 -33.95
CA THR A 173 -20.58 16.96 -35.05
C THR A 173 -22.02 16.55 -34.72
N GLN A 174 -22.98 17.26 -35.34
CA GLN A 174 -24.38 16.82 -35.50
C GLN A 174 -24.53 15.92 -36.75
N ASP A 175 -25.45 14.95 -36.73
CA ASP A 175 -26.63 14.89 -37.63
C ASP A 175 -27.41 13.57 -37.50
N GLY A 176 -28.75 13.62 -37.52
CA GLY A 176 -29.62 12.43 -37.55
C GLY A 176 -31.04 12.59 -36.95
N VAL A 177 -32.03 12.92 -37.79
CA VAL A 177 -33.47 13.16 -37.47
C VAL A 177 -34.24 11.81 -37.40
N SER A 178 -35.23 11.53 -36.52
CA SER A 178 -36.68 11.89 -36.56
C SER A 178 -37.35 11.33 -35.28
N ASP A 179 -38.14 12.05 -34.48
CA ASP A 179 -39.58 12.43 -34.60
C ASP A 179 -40.61 11.33 -34.19
N ASP A 180 -41.21 11.46 -32.99
CA ASP A 180 -42.67 11.47 -32.72
C ASP A 180 -42.96 11.98 -31.29
N LYS A 181 -44.21 12.37 -30.98
CA LYS A 181 -44.61 13.21 -29.83
C LYS A 181 -45.59 12.49 -28.85
N PRO A 182 -46.19 13.15 -27.82
CA PRO A 182 -45.99 12.71 -26.42
C PRO A 182 -47.22 12.09 -25.73
N VAL A 183 -46.98 11.47 -24.55
CA VAL A 183 -48.02 11.14 -23.55
C VAL A 183 -47.56 11.53 -22.14
N ALA A 184 -48.49 12.01 -21.30
CA ALA A 184 -48.34 12.31 -19.87
C ALA A 184 -49.67 11.93 -19.16
N ILE A 185 -49.83 11.89 -17.83
CA ILE A 185 -49.07 12.38 -16.65
C ILE A 185 -49.15 11.24 -15.57
N PRO A 186 -49.27 11.40 -14.21
CA PRO A 186 -48.94 12.47 -13.24
C PRO A 186 -48.11 12.03 -11.99
N THR A 187 -47.20 12.92 -11.55
CA THR A 187 -46.86 13.30 -10.15
C THR A 187 -46.56 12.29 -9.02
N GLY A 188 -45.53 12.66 -8.21
CA GLY A 188 -45.26 12.22 -6.84
C GLY A 188 -43.77 12.45 -6.54
N ASP A 189 -43.32 13.68 -6.26
CA ASP A 189 -43.28 14.33 -4.94
C ASP A 189 -42.74 13.46 -3.79
N GLY A 190 -41.76 13.99 -3.07
CA GLY A 190 -40.89 13.24 -2.15
C GLY A 190 -39.53 13.90 -1.97
N GLY A 191 -39.53 15.14 -1.46
CA GLY A 191 -38.29 15.87 -1.15
C GLY A 191 -37.44 15.16 -0.08
N GLY A 192 -36.12 15.36 -0.15
CA GLY A 192 -35.18 14.78 0.81
C GLY A 192 -35.11 15.54 2.13
N GLU A 193 -34.63 14.87 3.18
CA GLU A 193 -34.18 15.52 4.41
C GLU A 193 -32.79 14.99 4.78
N VAL A 194 -31.79 15.85 4.65
CA VAL A 194 -30.42 15.61 5.12
C VAL A 194 -30.29 16.11 6.55
N VAL A 195 -30.13 15.20 7.51
CA VAL A 195 -29.93 15.57 8.92
C VAL A 195 -28.47 15.90 9.21
N SER A 196 -28.15 17.20 9.21
CA SER A 196 -26.82 17.71 9.56
C SER A 196 -26.42 17.39 11.01
N LEU A 197 -25.22 16.85 11.20
CA LEU A 197 -24.61 16.63 12.52
C LEU A 197 -24.15 17.95 13.17
N ASP A 198 -25.10 18.72 13.71
CA ASP A 198 -24.77 19.90 14.56
C ASP A 198 -25.58 19.95 15.88
N ALA A 199 -26.48 18.99 16.12
CA ALA A 199 -27.38 18.98 17.27
C ALA A 199 -26.77 18.44 18.58
N PHE A 200 -25.53 17.93 18.59
CA PHE A 200 -24.98 17.16 19.72
C PHE A 200 -23.93 17.87 20.58
N ARG A 201 -23.81 19.20 20.50
CA ARG A 201 -22.81 19.97 21.26
C ARG A 201 -23.41 21.06 22.17
N LYS A 202 -24.23 20.68 23.16
CA LYS A 202 -24.43 21.39 24.45
C LYS A 202 -25.41 20.70 25.42
N LYS A 203 -24.85 20.10 26.49
CA LYS A 203 -25.36 19.84 27.86
C LYS A 203 -24.80 18.48 28.33
N THR A 204 -24.17 18.35 29.49
CA THR A 204 -23.99 19.30 30.63
C THR A 204 -22.55 19.25 31.10
#